data_AF-A0A1Y3CQF5-F1
#
_entry.id   AF-A0A1Y3CQF5-F1
#
_cell.length_a   1.000
_cell.length_b   1.000
_cell.length_c   1.000
_cell.angle_alpha   90.00
_cell.angle_beta   90.00
_cell.angle_gamma   90.00
#
_symmetry.space_group_name_H-M   'P 1'
#
loop_
_entity.id
_entity.type
_entity.pdbx_description
1 polymer ?
#
loop_
_entity_poly.entity_id
_entity_poly.type
_entity_poly.pdbx_seq_one_letter_code
_entity_poly.pdbx_strand_id
1 'polypeptide(L)'
;MKKIRPLLVASMLFGTMAHAGVSVSPVQLYMLDTARQKSTTLTLESVDETDKRIFEVKAFVWTQDETGKNVLTADDTIIVNPRNFILQPQKQQTIRIGFGRPIASVLTNNQEGAWRIIVDEIPQATKDTSVNFLLNFSLPLFVGKQEALDMKFKLENGQLKAINNANSHVQITALKIVDANKKEVFKNETMSYLLAKKSMIYDLNNTKLSASQNYTIQLSTDKNDKVVEFKLSD
;
A
#
# COMPACT_ATOMS: atom_id res chain seq x y z
N MET A 1 -40.68 -19.52 58.01
CA MET A 1 -39.90 -20.11 56.90
C MET A 1 -39.60 -19.00 55.89
N LYS A 2 -38.36 -18.48 55.86
CA LYS A 2 -37.96 -17.30 55.07
C LYS A 2 -37.73 -17.69 53.60
N LYS A 3 -38.40 -17.00 52.67
CA LYS A 3 -38.28 -17.21 51.22
C LYS A 3 -37.01 -16.54 50.69
N ILE A 4 -36.10 -17.33 50.11
CA ILE A 4 -34.88 -16.85 49.45
C ILE A 4 -35.26 -16.50 48.00
N ARG A 5 -35.01 -15.25 47.58
CA ARG A 5 -35.12 -14.82 46.17
C ARG A 5 -33.76 -14.95 45.50
N PRO A 6 -33.64 -15.58 44.31
CA PRO A 6 -32.37 -15.62 43.61
C PRO A 6 -32.12 -14.28 42.91
N LEU A 7 -30.95 -13.68 43.18
CA LEU A 7 -30.45 -12.49 42.51
C LEU A 7 -29.75 -12.94 41.22
N LEU A 8 -30.31 -12.57 40.06
CA LEU A 8 -29.73 -12.87 38.75
C LEU A 8 -28.68 -11.79 38.43
N VAL A 9 -27.41 -12.14 38.52
CA VAL A 9 -26.28 -11.27 38.15
C VAL A 9 -26.04 -11.41 36.65
N ALA A 10 -26.41 -10.38 35.88
CA ALA A 10 -26.09 -10.29 34.46
C ALA A 10 -24.63 -9.85 34.29
N SER A 11 -23.77 -10.76 33.85
CA SER A 11 -22.37 -10.46 33.51
C SER A 11 -22.33 -9.83 32.12
N MET A 12 -22.06 -8.52 32.04
CA MET A 12 -21.75 -7.84 30.78
C MET A 12 -20.31 -8.19 30.38
N LEU A 13 -20.17 -9.00 29.33
CA LEU A 13 -18.92 -9.17 28.60
C LEU A 13 -18.60 -7.87 27.87
N PHE A 14 -17.77 -7.02 28.49
CA PHE A 14 -17.11 -5.92 27.79
C PHE A 14 -16.05 -6.53 26.85
N GLY A 15 -16.38 -6.64 25.57
CA GLY A 15 -15.37 -6.86 24.55
C GLY A 15 -14.46 -5.65 24.51
N THR A 16 -13.18 -5.81 24.85
CA THR A 16 -12.17 -4.78 24.62
C THR A 16 -12.00 -4.64 23.11
N MET A 17 -12.59 -3.60 22.54
CA MET A 17 -12.35 -3.22 21.16
C MET A 17 -10.92 -2.67 21.10
N ALA A 18 -9.99 -3.47 20.59
CA ALA A 18 -8.63 -3.00 20.34
C ALA A 18 -8.69 -2.02 19.17
N HIS A 19 -8.74 -0.72 19.48
CA HIS A 19 -8.56 0.33 18.50
C HIS A 19 -7.08 0.65 18.38
N ALA A 20 -6.54 0.61 17.16
CA ALA A 20 -5.21 1.16 16.89
C ALA A 20 -5.35 2.69 16.92
N GLY A 21 -4.97 3.34 18.02
CA GLY A 21 -5.29 4.74 18.27
C GLY A 21 -4.36 5.74 17.58
N VAL A 22 -3.80 5.41 16.42
CA VAL A 22 -3.14 6.37 15.55
C VAL A 22 -3.62 6.21 14.12
N SER A 23 -4.09 7.30 13.54
CA SER A 23 -4.51 7.40 12.14
C SER A 23 -3.43 8.09 11.31
N VAL A 24 -3.46 7.87 10.00
CA VAL A 24 -2.49 8.42 9.06
C VAL A 24 -3.18 8.93 7.79
N SER A 25 -2.84 10.14 7.35
CA SER A 25 -3.47 10.77 6.19
C SER A 25 -2.49 11.65 5.42
N PRO A 26 -2.40 11.52 4.07
CA PRO A 26 -3.08 10.53 3.24
C PRO A 26 -2.41 9.15 3.29
N VAL A 27 -3.09 8.11 2.80
CA VAL A 27 -2.54 6.74 2.67
C VAL A 27 -1.66 6.54 1.43
N GLN A 28 -1.64 7.51 0.52
CA GLN A 28 -0.76 7.58 -0.64
C GLN A 28 -0.28 9.02 -0.81
N LEU A 29 1.01 9.19 -1.07
CA LEU A 29 1.62 10.50 -1.25
C LEU A 29 1.99 10.71 -2.72
N TYR A 30 1.75 11.92 -3.22
CA TYR A 30 2.03 12.26 -4.61
C TYR A 30 2.79 13.58 -4.74
N MET A 31 3.67 13.61 -5.73
CA MET A 31 4.38 14.81 -6.19
C MET A 31 4.31 14.87 -7.71
N LEU A 32 3.26 15.51 -8.23
CA LEU A 32 2.89 15.43 -9.65
C LEU A 32 3.52 16.55 -10.49
N ASP A 33 3.52 17.78 -9.96
CA ASP A 33 4.15 18.93 -10.62
C ASP A 33 5.63 18.99 -10.24
N THR A 34 6.46 18.24 -10.96
CA THR A 34 7.90 18.11 -10.68
C THR A 34 8.68 19.41 -10.90
N ALA A 35 8.08 20.41 -11.56
CA ALA A 35 8.68 21.72 -11.78
C ALA A 35 8.46 22.67 -10.59
N ARG A 36 7.33 22.57 -9.90
CA ARG A 36 6.93 23.51 -8.82
C ARG A 36 6.88 22.87 -7.44
N GLN A 37 6.51 21.61 -7.34
CA GLN A 37 6.35 20.90 -6.08
C GLN A 37 7.69 20.27 -5.67
N LYS A 38 8.20 20.65 -4.49
CA LYS A 38 9.44 20.06 -3.93
C LYS A 38 9.21 19.22 -2.68
N SER A 39 8.00 19.29 -2.10
CA SER A 39 7.59 18.47 -0.97
C SER A 39 6.11 18.11 -1.02
N THR A 40 5.74 17.07 -0.30
CA THR A 40 4.38 16.72 0.09
C THR A 40 4.31 16.56 1.62
N THR A 41 3.12 16.35 2.16
CA THR A 41 2.90 16.26 3.61
C THR A 41 2.08 15.02 3.98
N LEU A 42 2.45 14.44 5.11
CA LEU A 42 1.77 13.35 5.78
C LEU A 42 1.37 13.82 7.17
N THR A 43 0.18 13.49 7.64
CA THR A 43 -0.26 13.77 9.01
C THR A 43 -0.51 12.47 9.74
N LEU A 44 0.09 12.32 10.92
CA LEU A 44 -0.28 11.30 11.91
C LEU A 44 -1.15 11.95 12.99
N GLU A 45 -2.21 11.30 13.39
CA GLU A 45 -3.11 11.78 14.44
C GLU A 45 -3.31 10.70 15.49
N SER A 46 -3.15 11.06 16.75
CA SER A 46 -3.49 10.22 17.88
C SER A 46 -5.00 10.30 18.13
N VAL A 47 -5.66 9.15 18.06
CA VAL A 47 -7.11 8.98 18.22
C VAL A 47 -7.32 8.05 19.41
N ASP A 48 -8.01 8.52 20.45
CA ASP A 48 -8.35 7.73 21.64
C ASP A 48 -7.17 7.13 22.43
N GLU A 49 -5.94 7.62 22.22
CA GLU A 49 -4.77 7.23 23.02
C GLU A 49 -4.65 8.10 24.27
N THR A 50 -4.13 7.50 25.33
CA THR A 50 -3.84 8.18 26.61
C THR A 50 -2.36 8.48 26.82
N ASP A 51 -1.48 7.75 26.12
CA ASP A 51 -0.03 7.86 26.26
C ASP A 51 0.61 8.50 25.03
N LYS A 52 1.71 9.22 25.26
CA LYS A 52 2.55 9.73 24.18
C LYS A 52 3.21 8.57 23.44
N ARG A 53 3.44 8.75 22.15
CA ARG A 53 4.13 7.77 21.29
C ARG A 53 5.26 8.44 20.56
N ILE A 54 6.35 7.71 20.31
CA ILE A 54 7.55 8.25 19.67
C ILE A 54 7.66 7.60 18.30
N PHE A 55 7.82 8.41 17.26
CA PHE A 55 7.92 7.91 15.89
C PHE A 55 9.21 8.36 15.22
N GLU A 56 9.72 7.50 14.34
CA GLU A 56 10.79 7.76 13.39
C GLU A 56 10.27 7.59 11.96
N VAL A 57 10.70 8.47 11.06
CA VAL A 57 10.34 8.43 9.65
C VAL A 57 11.56 8.13 8.78
N LYS A 58 11.44 7.11 7.92
CA LYS A 58 12.46 6.65 6.98
C LYS A 58 11.93 6.67 5.55
N ALA A 59 12.82 6.81 4.59
CA ALA A 59 12.49 6.75 3.17
C ALA A 59 13.32 5.67 2.48
N PHE A 60 12.69 4.94 1.58
CA PHE A 60 13.33 3.89 0.80
C PHE A 60 12.96 4.06 -0.67
N VAL A 61 13.95 4.02 -1.57
CA VAL A 61 13.68 3.80 -3.00
C VAL A 61 12.97 2.46 -3.13
N TRP A 62 11.84 2.47 -3.83
CA TRP A 62 11.03 1.29 -4.05
C TRP A 62 11.14 0.84 -5.51
N THR A 63 11.63 -0.38 -5.69
CA THR A 63 11.70 -1.06 -6.97
C THR A 63 11.03 -2.42 -6.89
N GLN A 64 10.92 -3.11 -8.03
CA GLN A 64 10.48 -4.49 -8.12
C GLN A 64 11.49 -5.31 -8.91
N ASP A 65 11.70 -6.55 -8.47
CA ASP A 65 12.44 -7.56 -9.23
C ASP A 65 11.58 -8.10 -10.40
N GLU A 66 12.12 -9.06 -11.15
CA GLU A 66 11.47 -9.61 -12.35
C GLU A 66 10.16 -10.36 -12.04
N THR A 67 10.00 -10.82 -10.80
CA THR A 67 8.79 -11.53 -10.33
C THR A 67 7.72 -10.58 -9.81
N GLY A 68 8.06 -9.29 -9.64
CA GLY A 68 7.19 -8.27 -9.06
C GLY A 68 7.35 -8.08 -7.55
N LYS A 69 8.31 -8.77 -6.91
CA LYS A 69 8.56 -8.63 -5.48
C LYS A 69 9.20 -7.26 -5.19
N ASN A 70 8.72 -6.62 -4.12
CA ASN A 70 9.21 -5.32 -3.69
C ASN A 70 10.66 -5.40 -3.20
N VAL A 71 11.51 -4.50 -3.69
CA VAL A 71 12.88 -4.28 -3.25
C VAL A 71 12.98 -2.85 -2.72
N LEU A 72 13.35 -2.72 -1.44
CA LEU A 72 13.46 -1.43 -0.75
C LEU A 72 14.93 -1.15 -0.44
N THR A 73 15.44 -0.02 -0.91
CA THR A 73 16.82 0.44 -0.61
C THR A 73 16.72 1.76 0.13
N ALA A 74 17.42 1.90 1.27
CA ALA A 74 17.38 3.14 2.06
C ALA A 74 17.79 4.35 1.20
N ASP A 75 17.08 5.46 1.36
CA ASP A 75 17.34 6.71 0.64
C ASP A 75 17.45 7.88 1.61
N ASP A 76 18.69 8.22 1.95
CA ASP A 76 18.99 9.35 2.82
C ASP A 76 18.93 10.71 2.08
N THR A 77 18.69 10.70 0.76
CA THR A 77 18.57 11.94 -0.03
C THR A 77 17.18 12.58 0.07
N ILE A 78 16.17 11.84 0.55
CA ILE A 78 14.86 12.38 0.90
C ILE A 78 14.95 13.14 2.23
N ILE A 79 14.52 14.40 2.19
CA ILE A 79 14.39 15.26 3.35
C ILE A 79 13.05 14.96 4.03
N VAL A 80 13.11 14.62 5.31
CA VAL A 80 11.94 14.40 6.15
C VAL A 80 11.99 15.34 7.35
N ASN A 81 10.89 16.05 7.62
CA ASN A 81 10.81 17.02 8.70
C ASN A 81 9.42 17.02 9.40
N PRO A 82 9.34 16.73 10.71
CA PRO A 82 10.41 16.18 11.55
C PRO A 82 10.71 14.71 11.18
N ARG A 83 11.97 14.28 11.36
CA ARG A 83 12.36 12.87 11.19
C ARG A 83 11.97 12.02 12.40
N ASN A 84 12.17 12.56 13.60
CA ASN A 84 11.80 11.95 14.87
C ASN A 84 10.89 12.91 15.63
N PHE A 85 9.81 12.42 16.20
CA PHE A 85 8.88 13.26 16.95
C PHE A 85 8.12 12.47 18.01
N ILE A 86 7.54 13.20 18.95
CA ILE A 86 6.65 12.68 19.97
C ILE A 86 5.22 13.08 19.57
N LEU A 87 4.38 12.09 19.31
CA LEU A 87 2.95 12.30 19.13
C LEU A 87 2.29 12.29 20.50
N GLN A 88 1.77 13.44 20.91
CA GLN A 88 1.04 13.57 22.16
C GLN A 88 -0.38 12.99 22.02
N PRO A 89 -0.99 12.51 23.12
CA PRO A 89 -2.38 12.06 23.14
C PRO A 89 -3.33 13.09 22.51
N GLN A 90 -4.23 12.63 21.64
CA GLN A 90 -5.26 13.46 21.00
C GLN A 90 -4.69 14.65 20.20
N LYS A 91 -3.43 14.54 19.76
CA LYS A 91 -2.77 15.53 18.90
C LYS A 91 -2.45 14.94 17.54
N GLN A 92 -2.19 15.85 16.60
CA GLN A 92 -1.71 15.53 15.27
C GLN A 92 -0.30 16.07 15.05
N GLN A 93 0.48 15.37 14.25
CA GLN A 93 1.79 15.79 13.76
C GLN A 93 1.79 15.74 12.24
N THR A 94 2.05 16.89 11.61
CA THR A 94 2.33 16.96 10.16
C THR A 94 3.83 16.79 9.92
N ILE A 95 4.15 15.97 8.93
CA ILE A 95 5.48 15.57 8.50
C ILE A 95 5.61 16.00 7.03
N ARG A 96 6.63 16.80 6.73
CA ARG A 96 6.99 17.22 5.38
C ARG A 96 8.02 16.26 4.80
N ILE A 97 7.76 15.79 3.58
CA ILE A 97 8.63 14.86 2.85
C ILE A 97 8.96 15.50 1.50
N GLY A 98 10.24 15.58 1.14
CA GLY A 98 10.63 16.24 -0.10
C GLY A 98 12.09 16.01 -0.48
N PHE A 99 12.52 16.69 -1.54
CA PHE A 99 13.88 16.57 -2.07
C PHE A 99 14.65 17.88 -1.89
N GLY A 100 15.93 17.77 -1.52
CA GLY A 100 16.85 18.93 -1.44
C GLY A 100 17.33 19.44 -2.81
N ARG A 101 17.05 18.68 -3.87
CA ARG A 101 17.41 18.97 -5.27
C ARG A 101 16.15 18.97 -6.15
N PRO A 102 16.19 19.57 -7.35
CA PRO A 102 15.06 19.53 -8.28
C PRO A 102 14.61 18.10 -8.57
N ILE A 103 13.29 17.85 -8.59
CA ILE A 103 12.74 16.51 -8.77
C ILE A 103 13.14 15.91 -10.13
N ALA A 104 13.23 16.74 -11.17
CA ALA A 104 13.69 16.30 -12.48
C ALA A 104 15.07 15.59 -12.43
N SER A 105 15.91 15.88 -11.44
CA SER A 105 17.22 15.22 -11.27
C SER A 105 17.17 13.84 -10.61
N VAL A 106 16.04 13.47 -10.00
CA VAL A 106 15.84 12.15 -9.37
C VAL A 106 15.00 11.21 -10.21
N LEU A 107 14.39 11.70 -11.29
CA LEU A 107 13.61 10.90 -12.23
C LEU A 107 14.47 10.54 -13.45
N THR A 108 14.26 9.34 -13.98
CA THR A 108 14.97 8.83 -15.17
C THR A 108 13.99 8.64 -16.31
N ASN A 109 14.30 9.11 -17.53
CA ASN A 109 13.48 8.90 -18.74
C ASN A 109 12.01 9.33 -18.63
N ASN A 110 11.70 10.39 -17.88
CA ASN A 110 10.33 10.82 -17.56
C ASN A 110 9.48 9.73 -16.87
N GLN A 111 10.11 8.71 -16.32
CA GLN A 111 9.46 7.67 -15.54
C GLN A 111 9.16 8.20 -14.14
N GLU A 112 7.98 7.86 -13.64
CA GLU A 112 7.62 8.04 -12.25
C GLU A 112 8.60 7.29 -11.34
N GLY A 113 9.10 7.98 -10.33
CA GLY A 113 9.86 7.38 -9.25
C GLY A 113 8.92 6.94 -8.12
N ALA A 114 9.28 5.85 -7.45
CA ALA A 114 8.50 5.31 -6.34
C ALA A 114 9.38 5.15 -5.09
N TRP A 115 8.83 5.54 -3.95
CA TRP A 115 9.45 5.39 -2.64
C TRP A 115 8.45 4.79 -1.65
N ARG A 116 8.98 4.20 -0.58
CA ARG A 116 8.22 3.87 0.63
C ARG A 116 8.66 4.79 1.77
N ILE A 117 7.68 5.51 2.31
CA ILE A 117 7.83 6.29 3.53
C ILE A 117 7.37 5.41 4.68
N ILE A 118 8.32 5.01 5.52
CA ILE A 118 8.07 4.17 6.68
C ILE A 118 8.00 5.06 7.90
N VAL A 119 6.88 5.01 8.63
CA VAL A 119 6.71 5.66 9.94
C VAL A 119 6.67 4.56 10.99
N ASP A 120 7.77 4.41 11.71
CA ASP A 120 7.98 3.40 12.74
C ASP A 120 7.71 4.00 14.12
N GLU A 121 6.94 3.32 14.94
CA GLU A 121 6.93 3.62 16.36
C GLU A 121 8.19 3.05 17.04
N ILE A 122 8.83 3.90 17.85
CA ILE A 122 9.96 3.53 18.69
C ILE A 122 9.40 2.95 20.01
N PRO A 123 9.80 1.73 20.40
CA PRO A 123 9.35 1.13 21.65
C PRO A 123 9.79 1.95 22.87
N GLN A 124 8.85 2.16 23.79
CA GLN A 124 9.11 2.78 25.08
C GLN A 124 9.30 1.69 26.15
N ALA A 125 10.20 1.94 27.11
CA ALA A 125 10.40 1.03 28.22
C ALA A 125 9.15 1.02 29.12
N THR A 126 8.45 -0.11 29.19
CA THR A 126 7.31 -0.32 30.10
C THR A 126 7.72 -1.17 31.29
N LYS A 127 7.17 -0.86 32.47
CA LYS A 127 7.42 -1.63 33.71
C LYS A 127 6.50 -2.85 33.84
N ASP A 128 5.49 -2.94 32.99
CA ASP A 128 4.46 -3.97 33.06
C ASP A 128 4.77 -5.15 32.13
N THR A 129 4.37 -6.35 32.55
CA THR A 129 4.40 -7.61 31.78
C THR A 129 3.24 -7.71 30.78
N SER A 130 2.88 -6.60 30.12
CA SER A 130 1.86 -6.57 29.07
C SER A 130 2.47 -6.75 27.68
N VAL A 131 1.66 -7.27 26.75
CA VAL A 131 2.00 -7.27 25.32
C VAL A 131 1.68 -5.89 24.75
N ASN A 132 2.68 -5.22 24.18
CA ASN A 132 2.52 -3.92 23.54
C ASN A 132 2.63 -4.06 22.02
N PHE A 133 1.66 -3.54 21.27
CA PHE A 133 1.69 -3.53 19.82
C PHE A 133 2.35 -2.25 19.31
N LEU A 134 3.39 -2.39 18.48
CA LEU A 134 4.03 -1.26 17.81
C LEU A 134 3.43 -1.03 16.43
N LEU A 135 3.31 0.24 16.03
CA LEU A 135 2.85 0.59 14.69
C LEU A 135 4.02 0.76 13.71
N ASN A 136 3.78 0.30 12.48
CA ASN A 136 4.62 0.50 11.31
C ASN A 136 3.71 0.86 10.14
N PHE A 137 3.77 2.12 9.68
CA PHE A 137 3.07 2.53 8.47
C PHE A 137 4.04 2.53 7.30
N SER A 138 3.70 1.86 6.19
CA SER A 138 4.51 1.83 4.96
C SER A 138 3.75 2.43 3.79
N LEU A 139 3.89 3.74 3.62
CA LEU A 139 3.11 4.53 2.65
C LEU A 139 3.88 4.70 1.34
N PRO A 140 3.24 4.55 0.19
CA PRO A 140 3.87 4.86 -1.09
C PRO A 140 3.96 6.37 -1.29
N LEU A 141 5.10 6.79 -1.83
CA LEU A 141 5.32 8.12 -2.39
C LEU A 141 5.63 7.97 -3.88
N PHE A 142 4.76 8.53 -4.71
CA PHE A 142 4.90 8.54 -6.16
C PHE A 142 5.26 9.94 -6.66
N VAL A 143 6.32 10.02 -7.44
CA VAL A 143 6.90 11.29 -7.88
C VAL A 143 7.01 11.29 -9.40
N GLY A 144 6.31 12.20 -10.06
CA GLY A 144 6.20 12.24 -11.51
C GLY A 144 4.76 12.27 -12.00
N LYS A 145 4.63 12.33 -13.32
CA LYS A 145 3.34 12.38 -14.00
C LYS A 145 2.67 11.01 -13.96
N GLN A 146 1.37 10.97 -13.65
CA GLN A 146 0.55 9.78 -13.86
C GLN A 146 0.21 9.61 -15.35
N GLU A 147 0.34 8.40 -15.86
CA GLU A 147 -0.09 8.02 -17.20
C GLU A 147 -1.36 7.15 -17.14
N ALA A 148 -2.02 7.03 -18.29
CA ALA A 148 -3.14 6.13 -18.46
C ALA A 148 -2.69 4.67 -18.33
N LEU A 149 -3.65 3.78 -18.04
CA LEU A 149 -3.40 2.35 -17.95
C LEU A 149 -2.89 1.79 -19.28
N ASP A 150 -1.68 1.23 -19.29
CA ASP A 150 -1.11 0.48 -20.41
C ASP A 150 -0.52 -0.83 -19.88
N MET A 151 -1.25 -1.92 -20.07
CA MET A 151 -0.94 -3.23 -19.52
C MET A 151 -0.91 -4.29 -20.62
N LYS A 152 0.02 -5.22 -20.51
CA LYS A 152 0.07 -6.44 -21.33
C LYS A 152 0.08 -7.68 -20.44
N PHE A 153 -0.62 -8.71 -20.88
CA PHE A 153 -0.70 -9.99 -20.19
C PHE A 153 -0.19 -11.13 -21.08
N LYS A 154 0.65 -11.97 -20.50
CA LYS A 154 1.21 -13.15 -21.18
C LYS A 154 1.07 -14.39 -20.32
N LEU A 155 0.84 -15.53 -20.95
CA LEU A 155 0.86 -16.83 -20.29
C LEU A 155 2.20 -17.51 -20.55
N GLU A 156 3.07 -17.55 -19.55
CA GLU A 156 4.41 -18.14 -19.65
C GLU A 156 4.54 -19.26 -18.61
N ASN A 157 4.87 -20.48 -19.03
CA ASN A 157 5.08 -21.64 -18.13
C ASN A 157 3.92 -21.92 -17.15
N GLY A 158 2.67 -21.68 -17.57
CA GLY A 158 1.49 -21.87 -16.73
C GLY A 158 1.27 -20.77 -15.68
N GLN A 159 2.03 -19.68 -15.76
CA GLN A 159 1.87 -18.49 -14.92
C GLN A 159 1.43 -17.30 -15.77
N LEU A 160 0.65 -16.40 -15.16
CA LEU A 160 0.24 -15.17 -15.83
C LEU A 160 1.24 -14.05 -15.49
N LYS A 161 1.93 -13.56 -16.50
CA LYS A 161 2.81 -12.40 -16.41
C LYS A 161 2.03 -11.14 -16.77
N ALA A 162 1.87 -10.24 -15.80
CA ALA A 162 1.32 -8.91 -16.01
C ALA A 162 2.47 -7.91 -16.19
N ILE A 163 2.40 -7.06 -17.22
CA ILE A 163 3.45 -6.13 -17.60
C ILE A 163 2.84 -4.73 -17.67
N ASN A 164 3.36 -3.79 -16.88
CA ASN A 164 3.00 -2.38 -16.95
C ASN A 164 3.91 -1.69 -17.96
N ASN A 165 3.35 -1.29 -19.09
CA ASN A 165 4.07 -0.55 -20.13
C ASN A 165 3.99 0.97 -19.94
N ALA A 166 3.21 1.47 -18.99
CA ALA A 166 3.16 2.91 -18.70
C ALA A 166 4.44 3.39 -17.97
N ASN A 167 4.69 4.70 -18.03
CA ASN A 167 5.74 5.37 -17.25
C ASN A 167 5.31 5.71 -15.82
N SER A 168 4.11 5.32 -15.39
CA SER A 168 3.64 5.42 -14.00
C SER A 168 3.16 4.06 -13.48
N HIS A 169 3.12 3.91 -12.16
CA HIS A 169 2.56 2.73 -11.53
C HIS A 169 1.06 2.56 -11.82
N VAL A 170 0.57 1.36 -11.59
CA VAL A 170 -0.85 1.02 -11.42
C VAL A 170 -1.04 0.29 -10.10
N GLN A 171 -2.12 0.59 -9.39
CA GLN A 171 -2.60 -0.18 -8.25
C GLN A 171 -3.68 -1.13 -8.73
N ILE A 172 -3.39 -2.42 -8.73
CA ILE A 172 -4.33 -3.48 -9.12
C ILE A 172 -5.07 -3.92 -7.86
N THR A 173 -6.39 -3.78 -7.86
CA THR A 173 -7.25 -4.18 -6.73
C THR A 173 -7.89 -5.54 -6.94
N ALA A 174 -8.14 -5.91 -8.19
CA ALA A 174 -8.59 -7.24 -8.55
C ALA A 174 -8.15 -7.61 -9.97
N LEU A 175 -7.83 -8.89 -10.16
CA LEU A 175 -7.61 -9.52 -11.45
C LEU A 175 -8.49 -10.76 -11.54
N LYS A 176 -9.26 -10.87 -12.62
CA LYS A 176 -10.03 -12.06 -12.96
C LYS A 176 -9.63 -12.57 -14.33
N ILE A 177 -9.68 -13.88 -14.52
CA ILE A 177 -9.59 -14.51 -15.83
C ILE A 177 -10.94 -15.16 -16.08
N VAL A 178 -11.54 -14.85 -17.22
CA VAL A 178 -12.83 -15.41 -17.64
C VAL A 178 -12.68 -16.13 -18.96
N ASP A 179 -13.46 -17.21 -19.15
CA ASP A 179 -13.54 -17.92 -20.44
C ASP A 179 -14.46 -17.20 -21.45
N ALA A 180 -14.60 -17.78 -22.65
CA ALA A 180 -15.47 -17.26 -23.71
C ALA A 180 -16.96 -17.11 -23.30
N ASN A 181 -17.42 -17.86 -22.29
CA ASN A 181 -18.79 -17.77 -21.74
C ASN A 181 -18.87 -16.80 -20.55
N LYS A 182 -17.82 -16.01 -20.30
CA LYS A 182 -17.66 -15.12 -19.14
C LYS A 182 -17.66 -15.85 -17.80
N LYS A 183 -17.39 -17.16 -17.77
CA LYS A 183 -17.24 -17.90 -16.53
C LYS A 183 -15.88 -17.57 -15.92
N GLU A 184 -15.87 -17.19 -14.65
CA GLU A 184 -14.63 -16.96 -13.88
C GLU A 184 -13.85 -18.29 -13.71
N VAL A 185 -12.60 -18.30 -14.17
CA VAL A 185 -11.69 -19.46 -14.06
C VAL A 185 -10.54 -19.19 -13.10
N PHE A 186 -10.22 -17.92 -12.85
CA PHE A 186 -9.26 -17.49 -11.85
C PHE A 186 -9.63 -16.09 -11.33
N LYS A 187 -9.27 -15.84 -10.08
CA LYS A 187 -9.49 -14.56 -9.42
C LYS A 187 -8.41 -14.31 -8.37
N ASN A 188 -7.92 -13.08 -8.33
CA ASN A 188 -7.05 -12.55 -7.29
C ASN A 188 -7.58 -11.16 -6.88
N GLU A 189 -7.87 -10.97 -5.59
CA GLU A 189 -8.32 -9.69 -4.99
C GLU A 189 -7.28 -9.12 -4.02
N THR A 190 -6.06 -9.65 -4.05
CA THR A 190 -4.98 -9.10 -3.24
C THR A 190 -4.47 -7.85 -3.93
N MET A 191 -4.70 -6.70 -3.29
CA MET A 191 -4.21 -5.43 -3.79
C MET A 191 -2.69 -5.47 -3.95
N SER A 192 -2.21 -5.05 -5.11
CA SER A 192 -0.80 -4.97 -5.43
C SER A 192 -0.53 -3.71 -6.26
N TYR A 193 0.72 -3.24 -6.19
CA TYR A 193 1.19 -2.20 -7.08
C TYR A 193 2.11 -2.83 -8.12
N LEU A 194 1.97 -2.39 -9.36
CA LEU A 194 2.90 -2.70 -10.43
C LEU A 194 3.52 -1.39 -10.91
N LEU A 195 4.80 -1.19 -10.58
CA LEU A 195 5.53 0.04 -10.87
C LEU A 195 5.74 0.23 -12.38
N ALA A 196 6.07 1.47 -12.76
CA ALA A 196 6.34 1.83 -14.13
C ALA A 196 7.38 0.91 -14.78
N LYS A 197 7.08 0.43 -16.00
CA LYS A 197 7.94 -0.48 -16.79
C LYS A 197 8.33 -1.79 -16.08
N LYS A 198 7.59 -2.22 -15.06
CA LYS A 198 7.81 -3.49 -14.34
C LYS A 198 6.80 -4.55 -14.73
N SER A 199 7.14 -5.80 -14.39
CA SER A 199 6.27 -6.95 -14.51
C SER A 199 6.10 -7.65 -13.17
N MET A 200 4.99 -8.38 -13.03
CA MET A 200 4.77 -9.29 -11.91
C MET A 200 4.16 -10.60 -12.40
N ILE A 201 4.35 -11.65 -11.61
CA ILE A 201 3.84 -12.98 -11.91
C ILE A 201 2.68 -13.30 -10.97
N TYR A 202 1.56 -13.74 -11.55
CA TYR A 202 0.46 -14.36 -10.82
C TYR A 202 0.59 -15.87 -10.92
N ASP A 203 0.69 -16.51 -9.75
CA ASP A 203 0.48 -17.95 -9.65
C ASP A 203 -1.00 -18.24 -9.86
N LEU A 204 -1.29 -19.09 -10.84
CA LEU A 204 -2.65 -19.48 -11.20
C LEU A 204 -3.18 -20.62 -10.31
N ASN A 205 -2.46 -21.02 -9.26
CA ASN A 205 -2.88 -22.04 -8.28
C ASN A 205 -3.33 -23.35 -8.94
N ASN A 206 -2.55 -23.83 -9.92
CA ASN A 206 -2.86 -25.00 -10.75
C ASN A 206 -4.06 -24.86 -11.70
N THR A 207 -4.64 -23.66 -11.86
CA THR A 207 -5.62 -23.40 -12.92
C THR A 207 -4.93 -23.54 -14.28
N LYS A 208 -5.27 -24.62 -14.98
CA LYS A 208 -4.79 -24.85 -16.35
C LYS A 208 -5.61 -24.03 -17.32
N LEU A 209 -5.02 -22.96 -17.81
CA LEU A 209 -5.57 -22.25 -18.96
C LEU A 209 -5.21 -23.03 -20.23
N SER A 210 -6.21 -23.25 -21.09
CA SER A 210 -6.01 -23.79 -22.43
C SER A 210 -5.40 -22.71 -23.36
N ALA A 211 -5.70 -22.71 -24.66
CA ALA A 211 -5.22 -21.68 -25.57
C ALA A 211 -5.56 -20.27 -25.06
N SER A 212 -4.57 -19.37 -25.04
CA SER A 212 -4.70 -18.01 -24.47
C SER A 212 -5.86 -17.22 -25.06
N GLN A 213 -6.16 -17.43 -26.35
CA GLN A 213 -7.22 -16.76 -27.10
C GLN A 213 -8.64 -17.04 -26.57
N ASN A 214 -8.81 -18.08 -25.74
CA ASN A 214 -10.09 -18.43 -25.13
C ASN A 214 -10.41 -17.65 -23.85
N TYR A 215 -9.48 -16.80 -23.38
CA TYR A 215 -9.58 -16.13 -22.11
C TYR A 215 -9.43 -14.61 -22.23
N THR A 216 -10.16 -13.91 -21.36
CA THR A 216 -10.07 -12.46 -21.18
C THR A 216 -9.66 -12.17 -19.75
N ILE A 217 -8.73 -11.22 -19.57
CA ILE A 217 -8.37 -10.67 -18.26
C ILE A 217 -9.31 -9.51 -17.96
N GLN A 218 -9.95 -9.53 -16.81
CA GLN A 218 -10.73 -8.42 -16.25
C GLN A 218 -9.93 -7.81 -15.09
N LEU A 219 -9.52 -6.55 -15.25
CA LEU A 219 -8.67 -5.84 -14.31
C LEU A 219 -9.40 -4.66 -13.67
N SER A 220 -9.38 -4.61 -12.33
CA SER A 220 -9.82 -3.45 -11.55
C SER A 220 -8.60 -2.71 -11.01
N THR A 221 -8.57 -1.38 -11.17
CA THR A 221 -7.39 -0.56 -10.84
C THR A 221 -7.76 0.80 -10.26
N ASP A 222 -6.78 1.52 -9.71
CA ASP A 222 -6.90 2.93 -9.35
C ASP A 222 -7.03 3.89 -10.55
N LYS A 223 -6.69 3.44 -11.76
CA LYS A 223 -6.69 4.30 -12.96
C LYS A 223 -8.05 4.43 -13.63
N ASN A 224 -9.00 3.54 -13.34
CA ASN A 224 -10.32 3.50 -13.97
C ASN A 224 -11.40 3.04 -12.99
N ASP A 225 -12.55 3.71 -12.99
CA ASP A 225 -13.71 3.35 -12.16
C ASP A 225 -14.39 2.04 -12.58
N LYS A 226 -14.12 1.59 -13.82
CA LYS A 226 -14.72 0.39 -14.41
C LYS A 226 -13.64 -0.67 -14.66
N VAL A 227 -14.08 -1.93 -14.62
CA VAL A 227 -13.26 -3.07 -15.03
C VAL A 227 -12.80 -2.90 -16.47
N VAL A 228 -11.51 -3.09 -16.72
CA VAL A 228 -10.90 -3.06 -18.05
C VAL A 228 -10.62 -4.48 -18.52
N GLU A 229 -10.97 -4.78 -19.77
CA GLU A 229 -10.74 -6.08 -20.37
C GLU A 229 -9.48 -6.10 -21.24
N PHE A 230 -8.63 -7.10 -21.04
CA PHE A 230 -7.43 -7.34 -21.83
C PHE A 230 -7.47 -8.74 -22.44
N LYS A 231 -6.99 -8.86 -23.68
CA LYS A 231 -6.75 -10.17 -24.30
C LYS A 231 -5.48 -10.78 -23.72
N LEU A 232 -5.49 -12.09 -23.52
CA LEU A 232 -4.29 -12.83 -23.20
C LEU A 232 -3.48 -13.07 -24.48
N SER A 233 -2.18 -12.81 -24.43
CA SER A 233 -1.25 -13.17 -25.50
C SER A 233 -0.40 -14.39 -25.11
N ASP A 234 0.02 -15.15 -26.11
CA ASP A 234 1.07 -16.17 -25.97
C ASP A 234 2.45 -15.51 -25.73
#